data_AF-A0A836VVW9-F1
#
_entry.id   AF-A0A836VVW9-F1
#
_cell.length_a   1.000
_cell.length_b   1.000
_cell.length_c   1.000
_cell.angle_alpha   90.00
_cell.angle_beta   90.00
_cell.angle_gamma   90.00
#
_symmetry.space_group_name_H-M   'P 1'
#
loop_
_entity.id
_entity.type
_entity.pdbx_description
1 polymer ?
#
loop_
_entity_poly.entity_id
_entity_poly.type
_entity_poly.pdbx_seq_one_letter_code
_entity_poly.pdbx_strand_id
1 'polypeptide(L)'
;MKGAATRTTTHVTELNEIDDLRLFGPLWRSLTRPMADVSFVQSLEFLRAAWSVLGEGRRLRVVLVHEHGEVVCVLPLACFASGASVAGLRQVTHAVPEFGLWSAPVGPASVTAVKLALQHLTGSARDWDVLELTDWADAVAGPSVLET
;
A
#
# COMPACT_ATOMS: atom_id res chain seq x y z
N MET A 1 19.67 18.33 33.28
CA MET A 1 18.43 18.33 32.46
C MET A 1 18.58 17.28 31.37
N LYS A 2 17.94 16.11 31.50
CA LYS A 2 17.85 15.10 30.42
C LYS A 2 16.55 15.38 29.66
N GLY A 3 16.64 15.74 28.38
CA GLY A 3 15.47 15.86 27.52
C GLY A 3 14.75 14.52 27.46
N ALA A 4 13.47 14.51 27.82
CA ALA A 4 12.61 13.37 27.59
C ALA A 4 12.52 13.18 26.07
N ALA A 5 13.11 12.10 25.55
CA ALA A 5 12.87 11.68 24.18
C ALA A 5 11.38 11.38 24.06
N THR A 6 10.64 12.24 23.37
CA THR A 6 9.26 11.99 23.00
C THR A 6 9.24 10.67 22.25
N ARG A 7 8.60 9.66 22.81
CA ARG A 7 8.53 8.33 22.19
C ARG A 7 7.68 8.48 20.94
N THR A 8 8.31 8.50 19.76
CA THR A 8 7.61 8.45 18.47
C THR A 8 6.70 7.23 18.50
N THR A 9 5.39 7.46 18.59
CA THR A 9 4.41 6.38 18.67
C THR A 9 4.01 6.05 17.25
N THR A 10 4.74 5.11 16.67
CA THR A 10 4.46 4.58 15.35
C THR A 10 3.70 3.27 15.50
N HIS A 11 2.60 3.12 14.77
CA HIS A 11 1.83 1.87 14.75
C HIS A 11 1.22 1.63 13.38
N VAL A 12 0.73 0.42 13.16
CA VAL A 12 0.20 -0.04 11.88
C VAL A 12 -1.19 -0.60 12.08
N THR A 13 -2.11 -0.28 11.18
CA THR A 13 -3.48 -0.82 11.15
C THR A 13 -3.80 -1.37 9.76
N GLU A 14 -4.71 -2.33 9.66
CA GLU A 14 -5.16 -2.91 8.38
C GLU A 14 -6.63 -2.61 8.12
N LEU A 15 -6.95 -2.30 6.86
CA LEU A 15 -8.32 -2.27 6.33
C LEU A 15 -8.45 -3.33 5.26
N ASN A 16 -9.45 -4.20 5.39
CA ASN A 16 -9.61 -5.36 4.51
C ASN A 16 -10.83 -5.25 3.59
N GLU A 17 -11.66 -4.22 3.75
CA GLU A 17 -12.83 -3.97 2.92
C GLU A 17 -12.66 -2.68 2.13
N ILE A 18 -12.94 -2.73 0.82
CA ILE A 18 -12.77 -1.58 -0.08
C ILE A 18 -13.69 -0.40 0.30
N ASP A 19 -14.85 -0.69 0.89
CA ASP A 19 -15.82 0.33 1.30
C ASP A 19 -15.38 1.10 2.56
N ASP A 20 -14.56 0.50 3.42
CA ASP A 20 -13.98 1.20 4.58
C ASP A 20 -13.11 2.37 4.14
N LEU A 21 -12.48 2.27 2.95
CA LEU A 21 -11.65 3.32 2.39
C LEU A 21 -12.42 4.56 1.94
N ARG A 22 -13.77 4.50 1.81
CA ARG A 22 -14.56 5.67 1.35
C ARG A 22 -14.38 6.89 2.24
N LEU A 23 -14.18 6.67 3.54
CA LEU A 23 -13.95 7.74 4.52
C LEU A 23 -12.53 8.32 4.43
N PHE A 24 -11.61 7.63 3.74
CA PHE A 24 -10.20 8.01 3.65
C PHE A 24 -9.89 8.89 2.44
N GLY A 25 -10.86 9.24 1.59
CA GLY A 25 -10.63 10.08 0.40
C GLY A 25 -9.87 11.39 0.68
N PRO A 26 -10.27 12.20 1.68
CA PRO A 26 -9.52 13.41 2.05
C PRO A 26 -8.09 13.13 2.51
N LEU A 27 -7.89 12.10 3.32
CA LEU A 27 -6.56 11.67 3.79
C LEU A 27 -5.69 11.19 2.64
N TRP A 28 -6.24 10.38 1.75
CA TRP A 28 -5.54 9.85 0.59
C TRP A 28 -5.03 10.98 -0.29
N ARG A 29 -5.85 12.01 -0.51
CA ARG A 29 -5.45 13.24 -1.21
C ARG A 29 -4.39 14.03 -0.45
N SER A 30 -4.43 14.10 0.87
CA SER A 30 -3.38 14.80 1.63
C SER A 30 -2.04 14.06 1.60
N LEU A 31 -2.06 12.74 1.48
CA LEU A 31 -0.87 11.91 1.34
C LEU A 31 -0.24 12.03 -0.06
N THR A 32 -1.06 12.16 -1.09
CA THR A 32 -0.59 12.29 -2.46
C THR A 32 -0.19 13.71 -2.83
N ARG A 33 -0.87 14.75 -2.31
CA ARG A 33 -0.61 16.16 -2.67
C ARG A 33 0.86 16.61 -2.63
N PRO A 34 1.71 16.17 -1.67
CA PRO A 34 3.13 16.54 -1.64
C PRO A 34 4.00 15.78 -2.65
N MET A 35 3.50 14.70 -3.25
CA MET A 35 4.25 13.89 -4.21
C MET A 35 4.26 14.62 -5.56
N ALA A 36 5.46 14.85 -6.12
CA ALA A 36 5.63 15.58 -7.38
C ALA A 36 4.97 14.87 -8.58
N ASP A 37 4.86 13.53 -8.51
CA ASP A 37 4.44 12.66 -9.62
C ASP A 37 3.25 11.77 -9.23
N VAL A 38 2.19 12.32 -8.62
CA VAL A 38 0.97 11.54 -8.37
C VAL A 38 0.31 11.18 -9.70
N SER A 39 0.47 9.94 -10.13
CA SER A 39 -0.32 9.41 -11.23
C SER A 39 -1.73 9.08 -10.74
N PHE A 40 -2.74 9.26 -11.60
CA PHE A 40 -4.14 8.89 -11.32
C PHE A 40 -4.28 7.44 -10.80
N VAL A 41 -3.38 6.55 -11.24
CA VAL A 41 -3.27 5.16 -10.78
C VAL A 41 -2.78 5.01 -9.33
N GLN A 42 -2.60 6.09 -8.57
CA GLN A 42 -2.35 6.04 -7.13
C GLN A 42 -3.51 6.68 -6.35
N SER A 43 -4.61 7.03 -7.01
CA SER A 43 -5.80 7.62 -6.39
C SER A 43 -6.71 6.55 -5.80
N LEU A 44 -7.39 6.88 -4.69
CA LEU A 44 -8.40 5.98 -4.11
C LEU A 44 -9.49 5.62 -5.13
N GLU A 45 -9.85 6.55 -6.01
CA GLU A 45 -10.82 6.37 -7.07
C GLU A 45 -10.40 5.25 -8.03
N PHE A 46 -9.13 5.23 -8.46
CA PHE A 46 -8.60 4.14 -9.26
C PHE A 46 -8.61 2.82 -8.49
N LEU A 47 -8.16 2.80 -7.23
CA LEU A 47 -8.17 1.56 -6.42
C LEU A 47 -9.56 0.93 -6.41
N ARG A 48 -10.59 1.75 -6.14
CA ARG A 48 -11.98 1.29 -6.06
C ARG A 48 -12.48 0.78 -7.40
N ALA A 49 -12.18 1.49 -8.50
CA ALA A 49 -12.56 1.09 -9.83
C ALA A 49 -11.88 -0.23 -10.24
N ALA A 50 -10.56 -0.32 -10.05
CA ALA A 50 -9.79 -1.52 -10.36
C ALA A 50 -10.23 -2.71 -9.49
N TRP A 51 -10.45 -2.50 -8.19
CA TRP A 51 -10.90 -3.55 -7.27
C TRP A 51 -12.29 -4.11 -7.64
N SER A 52 -13.17 -3.28 -8.21
CA SER A 52 -14.49 -3.74 -8.67
C SER A 52 -14.42 -4.74 -9.84
N VAL A 53 -13.30 -4.77 -10.56
CA VAL A 53 -13.07 -5.65 -11.73
C VAL A 53 -12.11 -6.78 -11.40
N LEU A 54 -11.05 -6.50 -10.63
CA LEU A 54 -9.95 -7.43 -10.36
C LEU A 54 -9.99 -8.05 -8.97
N GLY A 55 -10.85 -7.57 -8.08
CA GLY A 55 -10.91 -8.02 -6.69
C GLY A 55 -11.56 -9.40 -6.51
N GLU A 56 -12.21 -9.94 -7.54
CA GLU A 56 -12.83 -11.27 -7.46
C GLU A 56 -11.78 -12.35 -7.17
N GLY A 57 -12.05 -13.20 -6.16
CA GLY A 57 -11.10 -14.22 -5.70
C GLY A 57 -9.88 -13.67 -4.95
N ARG A 58 -9.85 -12.36 -4.66
CA ARG A 58 -8.80 -11.68 -3.90
C ARG A 58 -9.36 -11.10 -2.61
N ARG A 59 -8.50 -10.99 -1.61
CA ARG A 59 -8.75 -10.29 -0.35
C ARG A 59 -7.94 -9.01 -0.34
N LEU A 60 -8.62 -7.87 -0.16
CA LEU A 60 -7.93 -6.59 -0.01
C LEU A 60 -7.20 -6.55 1.34
N ARG A 61 -6.01 -5.95 1.37
CA ARG A 61 -5.29 -5.64 2.60
C ARG A 61 -4.61 -4.29 2.45
N VAL A 62 -5.25 -3.24 2.93
CA VAL A 62 -4.66 -1.90 2.95
C VAL A 62 -3.99 -1.67 4.29
N VAL A 63 -2.67 -1.54 4.27
CA VAL A 63 -1.85 -1.28 5.45
C VAL A 63 -1.71 0.24 5.62
N LEU A 64 -2.11 0.76 6.77
CA LEU A 64 -1.97 2.16 7.15
C LEU A 64 -0.84 2.28 8.18
N VAL A 65 0.15 3.12 7.89
CA VAL A 65 1.21 3.43 8.85
C VAL A 65 0.88 4.76 9.50
N HIS A 66 0.81 4.75 10.83
CA HIS A 66 0.51 5.90 11.65
C HIS A 66 1.77 6.38 12.36
N GLU A 67 2.02 7.68 12.34
CA GLU A 67 3.08 8.34 13.09
C GLU A 67 2.47 9.54 13.82
N HIS A 68 2.68 9.61 15.15
CA HIS A 68 2.10 10.65 16.01
C HIS A 68 0.56 10.76 15.94
N GLY A 69 -0.13 9.64 15.64
CA GLY A 69 -1.58 9.59 15.53
C GLY A 69 -2.13 9.94 14.15
N GLU A 70 -1.27 10.32 13.20
CA GLU A 70 -1.64 10.64 11.82
C GLU A 70 -1.18 9.52 10.88
N VAL A 71 -1.99 9.21 9.86
CA VAL A 71 -1.56 8.29 8.82
C VAL A 71 -0.55 9.01 7.93
N VAL A 72 0.65 8.44 7.80
CA VAL A 72 1.75 8.99 6.99
C VAL A 72 2.03 8.18 5.74
N CYS A 73 1.47 6.97 5.63
CA CYS A 73 1.65 6.11 4.48
C CYS A 73 0.51 5.10 4.38
N VAL A 74 0.10 4.81 3.15
CA VAL A 74 -0.86 3.76 2.82
C VAL A 74 -0.21 2.80 1.84
N LEU A 75 -0.27 1.51 2.14
CA LEU A 75 0.24 0.44 1.27
C LEU A 75 -0.91 -0.51 0.92
N PRO A 76 -1.51 -0.37 -0.27
CA PRO A 76 -2.61 -1.24 -0.68
C PRO A 76 -2.06 -2.55 -1.25
N LEU A 77 -2.38 -3.65 -0.58
CA LEU A 77 -2.00 -5.01 -0.93
C LEU A 77 -3.23 -5.85 -1.24
N ALA A 78 -3.02 -6.98 -1.89
CA ALA A 78 -4.02 -8.03 -2.08
C ALA A 78 -3.44 -9.38 -1.71
N CYS A 79 -4.29 -10.23 -1.13
CA CYS A 79 -4.01 -11.64 -0.93
C CYS A 79 -4.88 -12.49 -1.86
N PHE A 80 -4.30 -13.45 -2.56
CA PHE A 80 -5.05 -14.38 -3.42
C PHE A 80 -4.36 -15.73 -3.51
N ALA A 81 -5.11 -16.77 -3.87
CA ALA A 81 -4.53 -18.07 -4.16
C ALA A 81 -3.78 -18.00 -5.49
N SER A 82 -2.46 -18.20 -5.47
CA SER A 82 -1.64 -18.19 -6.68
C SER A 82 -1.95 -19.43 -7.53
N GLY A 83 -2.15 -19.20 -8.82
CA GLY A 83 -2.26 -20.28 -9.82
C GLY A 83 -0.90 -20.79 -10.32
N ALA A 84 0.21 -20.21 -9.85
CA ALA A 84 1.56 -20.57 -10.28
C ALA A 84 2.05 -21.89 -9.64
N SER A 85 3.19 -22.41 -10.14
CA SER A 85 3.73 -23.78 -10.09
C SER A 85 3.62 -24.62 -8.80
N VAL A 86 3.32 -24.01 -7.65
CA VAL A 86 2.95 -24.71 -6.41
C VAL A 86 1.48 -24.38 -6.11
N ALA A 87 0.58 -25.18 -6.68
CA ALA A 87 -0.85 -24.98 -6.59
C ALA A 87 -1.32 -24.86 -5.12
N GLY A 88 -2.06 -23.81 -4.82
CA GLY A 88 -2.73 -23.63 -3.53
C GLY A 88 -2.02 -22.73 -2.52
N LEU A 89 -0.83 -22.19 -2.85
CA LEU A 89 -0.21 -21.16 -2.02
C LEU A 89 -1.01 -19.85 -2.08
N ARG A 90 -1.15 -19.20 -0.94
CA ARG A 90 -1.74 -17.86 -0.83
C ARG A 90 -0.63 -16.83 -0.89
N GLN A 91 -0.74 -15.89 -1.80
CA GLN A 91 0.25 -14.87 -2.06
C GLN A 91 -0.27 -13.51 -1.64
N VAL A 92 0.56 -12.71 -0.98
CA VAL A 92 0.36 -11.27 -0.78
C VAL A 92 1.24 -10.51 -1.76
N THR A 93 0.64 -9.58 -2.50
CA THR A 93 1.34 -8.63 -3.37
C THR A 93 0.62 -7.29 -3.39
N HIS A 94 1.03 -6.36 -4.25
CA HIS A 94 0.33 -5.10 -4.48
C HIS A 94 -1.15 -5.34 -4.84
N ALA A 95 -2.05 -4.40 -4.50
CA ALA A 95 -3.47 -4.62 -4.71
C ALA A 95 -3.87 -4.74 -6.19
N VAL A 96 -3.11 -4.07 -7.08
CA VAL A 96 -3.39 -4.02 -8.51
C VAL A 96 -2.10 -4.19 -9.33
N PRO A 97 -1.42 -5.35 -9.21
CA PRO A 97 -0.09 -5.56 -9.78
C PRO A 97 -0.11 -5.50 -11.33
N GLU A 98 -1.25 -5.78 -11.96
CA GLU A 98 -1.45 -5.74 -13.41
C GLU A 98 -1.22 -4.35 -14.01
N PHE A 99 -1.27 -3.31 -13.19
CA PHE A 99 -1.12 -1.93 -13.63
C PHE A 99 0.26 -1.34 -13.34
N GLY A 100 1.21 -2.11 -12.78
CA GLY A 100 2.65 -1.80 -12.66
C GLY A 100 3.04 -0.55 -11.85
N LEU A 101 2.12 0.40 -11.65
CA LEU A 101 2.30 1.71 -11.04
C LEU A 101 1.72 1.76 -9.60
N TRP A 102 1.02 0.69 -9.19
CA TRP A 102 0.53 0.47 -7.82
C TRP A 102 1.58 -0.19 -6.91
N SER A 103 2.82 -0.37 -7.39
CA SER A 103 3.91 -0.97 -6.63
C SER A 103 4.51 -0.05 -5.56
N ALA A 104 4.14 1.24 -5.57
CA ALA A 104 4.64 2.23 -4.61
C ALA A 104 3.65 2.49 -3.46
N PRO A 105 4.12 2.73 -2.24
CA PRO A 105 3.29 3.25 -1.17
C PRO A 105 2.75 4.64 -1.50
N VAL A 106 1.53 4.91 -1.05
CA VAL A 106 0.90 6.22 -1.14
C VAL A 106 1.26 7.05 0.08
N GLY A 107 1.95 8.16 -0.15
CA GLY A 107 2.45 9.06 0.90
C GLY A 107 3.90 9.47 0.63
N PRO A 108 4.49 10.34 1.47
CA PRO A 108 5.88 10.82 1.33
C PRO A 108 6.97 9.74 1.49
N ALA A 109 6.61 8.45 1.39
CA ALA A 109 7.47 7.28 1.25
C ALA A 109 8.82 7.38 1.96
N SER A 110 8.82 7.18 3.28
CA SER A 110 10.03 6.80 3.99
C SER A 110 10.19 5.28 3.91
N VAL A 111 11.41 4.79 3.66
CA VAL A 111 11.80 3.37 3.84
C VAL A 111 11.30 2.80 5.18
N THR A 112 11.17 3.68 6.18
CA THR A 112 10.61 3.37 7.51
C THR A 112 9.16 2.87 7.43
N ALA A 113 8.28 3.52 6.66
CA ALA A 113 6.87 3.10 6.56
C ALA A 113 6.73 1.70 5.96
N VAL A 114 7.51 1.41 4.93
CA VAL A 114 7.62 0.08 4.31
C VAL A 114 8.07 -0.96 5.31
N LYS A 115 9.16 -0.65 6.01
CA LYS A 115 9.74 -1.54 7.01
C LYS A 115 8.72 -1.86 8.11
N LEU A 116 7.94 -0.89 8.56
CA LEU A 116 6.90 -1.07 9.57
C LEU A 116 5.74 -1.91 9.05
N ALA A 117 5.31 -1.68 7.81
CA ALA A 117 4.30 -2.52 7.15
C ALA A 117 4.79 -3.98 7.05
N LEU A 118 6.03 -4.20 6.62
CA LEU A 118 6.63 -5.54 6.54
C LEU A 118 6.73 -6.22 7.92
N GLN A 119 7.16 -5.47 8.94
CA GLN A 119 7.19 -5.96 10.33
C GLN A 119 5.79 -6.34 10.82
N HIS A 120 4.77 -5.54 10.49
CA HIS A 120 3.39 -5.84 10.84
C HIS A 120 2.88 -7.11 10.16
N LEU A 121 3.08 -7.23 8.84
CA LEU A 121 2.65 -8.39 8.06
C LEU A 121 3.34 -9.67 8.57
N THR A 122 4.64 -9.61 8.84
CA THR A 122 5.39 -10.79 9.31
C THR A 122 5.13 -11.15 10.77
N GLY A 123 4.73 -10.18 11.60
CA GLY A 123 4.44 -10.37 13.03
C GLY A 123 2.97 -10.62 13.38
N SER A 124 2.04 -10.48 12.43
CA SER A 124 0.61 -10.76 12.60
C SER A 124 0.26 -12.22 12.21
N ALA A 125 -0.97 -12.64 12.55
CA ALA A 125 -1.48 -13.93 12.11
C ALA A 125 -1.51 -13.97 10.57
N ARG A 126 -0.84 -14.96 9.97
CA ARG A 126 -0.70 -15.07 8.52
C ARG A 126 -1.80 -15.95 7.94
N ASP A 127 -2.51 -15.40 6.97
CA ASP A 127 -3.42 -16.12 6.06
C ASP A 127 -2.80 -16.29 4.67
N TRP A 128 -1.48 -16.09 4.55
CA TRP A 128 -0.68 -16.13 3.34
C TRP A 128 0.64 -16.89 3.54
N ASP A 129 1.18 -17.43 2.46
CA ASP A 129 2.39 -18.25 2.42
C ASP A 129 3.58 -17.51 1.77
N VAL A 130 3.30 -16.66 0.78
CA VAL A 130 4.30 -15.93 -0.01
C VAL A 130 4.03 -14.43 0.05
N LEU A 131 5.08 -13.64 0.29
CA LEU A 131 5.05 -12.18 0.13
C LEU A 131 5.90 -11.82 -1.08
N GLU A 132 5.26 -11.31 -2.13
CA GLU A 132 5.92 -10.89 -3.36
C GLU A 132 5.66 -9.40 -3.59
N LEU A 133 6.70 -8.58 -3.39
CA LEU A 133 6.68 -7.15 -3.64
C LEU A 133 7.74 -6.86 -4.71
N THR A 134 7.35 -6.93 -5.98
CA THR A 134 8.22 -6.63 -7.12
C THR A 134 8.03 -5.19 -7.60
N ASP A 135 9.01 -4.68 -8.34
CA ASP A 135 8.91 -3.40 -9.05
C ASP A 135 8.65 -2.20 -8.14
N TRP A 136 9.22 -2.25 -6.93
CA TRP A 136 9.23 -1.13 -5.99
C TRP A 136 10.03 0.03 -6.58
N ALA A 137 9.33 0.99 -7.17
CA ALA A 137 9.91 2.28 -7.47
C ALA A 137 9.72 3.18 -6.24
N ASP A 138 10.82 3.72 -5.69
CA ASP A 138 10.72 5.05 -5.09
C ASP A 138 10.05 5.93 -6.15
N ALA A 139 9.07 6.76 -5.81
CA ALA A 139 8.48 7.67 -6.77
C ALA A 139 9.59 8.58 -7.34
N VAL A 140 10.24 8.12 -8.41
CA VAL A 140 11.36 8.77 -9.09
C VAL A 140 10.98 8.77 -10.55
N ALA A 141 10.48 9.93 -10.99
CA ALA A 141 10.28 10.37 -12.35
C ALA A 141 9.54 9.37 -13.26
N GLY A 142 8.30 9.73 -13.61
CA GLY A 142 7.57 9.05 -14.68
C GLY A 142 8.42 8.94 -15.96
N PRO A 143 8.16 7.95 -16.84
CA PRO A 143 8.75 7.96 -18.17
C PRO A 143 8.45 9.31 -18.80
N SER A 144 9.48 9.98 -19.34
CA SER A 144 9.26 11.14 -20.21
C SER A 144 8.19 10.73 -21.20
N VAL A 145 7.09 11.50 -21.24
CA VAL A 145 6.06 11.36 -22.26
C VAL A 145 6.79 11.14 -23.59
N LEU A 146 6.54 9.99 -24.23
CA LEU A 146 7.01 9.77 -25.58
C LEU A 146 6.39 10.88 -26.43
N GLU A 147 7.18 11.90 -26.72
CA GLU A 147 6.89 12.86 -27.76
C GLU A 147 6.68 12.06 -29.05
N THR A 148 5.45 12.12 -29.58
CA THR A 148 5.11 11.67 -30.93
C THR A 148 4.50 12.83 -31.67
#